data_AF-A0A254Q4T9-F1
#
_entry.id   AF-A0A254Q4T9-F1
#
_cell.length_a   1.000
_cell.length_b   1.000
_cell.length_c   1.000
_cell.angle_alpha   90.00
_cell.angle_beta   90.00
_cell.angle_gamma   90.00
#
_symmetry.space_group_name_H-M   'P 1'
#
loop_
_entity.id
_entity.type
_entity.pdbx_description
1 polymer ?
#
loop_
_entity_poly.entity_id
_entity_poly.type
_entity_poly.pdbx_seq_one_letter_code
_entity_poly.pdbx_strand_id
1 'polypeptide(L)' 'MAEVICLCNEVLDIDLREYLDNHLIESIDELREQASICNKCMQCQDTVESEIYLARVRRQRAAGQF' A
#
# COMPACT_ATOMS: atom_id res chain seq x y z
N MET A 1 11.62 -11.33 -4.22
CA MET A 1 10.93 -11.60 -5.50
C MET A 1 9.73 -10.68 -5.50
N ALA A 2 9.47 -9.93 -6.56
CA ALA A 2 8.29 -9.07 -6.61
C ALA A 2 7.03 -9.92 -6.78
N GLU A 3 6.03 -9.69 -5.95
CA GLU A 3 4.73 -10.38 -5.96
C GLU A 3 3.66 -9.43 -6.48
N VAL A 4 2.70 -9.94 -7.27
CA VAL A 4 1.58 -9.12 -7.76
C VAL A 4 0.55 -9.00 -6.62
N ILE A 5 0.35 -7.78 -6.11
CA ILE A 5 -0.65 -7.48 -5.08
C ILE A 5 -2.03 -7.28 -5.71
N CYS A 6 -2.10 -6.57 -6.85
CA CYS A 6 -3.37 -6.31 -7.53
C CYS A 6 -3.30 -6.74 -8.99
N LEU A 7 -4.00 -7.83 -9.35
CA LEU A 7 -4.07 -8.29 -10.73
C LEU A 7 -4.84 -7.34 -11.64
N CYS A 8 -5.84 -6.61 -11.11
CA CYS A 8 -6.69 -5.73 -11.94
C CYS A 8 -5.95 -4.52 -12.50
N ASN A 9 -4.99 -4.00 -11.74
CA ASN A 9 -4.19 -2.82 -12.10
C ASN A 9 -2.70 -3.18 -12.24
N GLU A 10 -2.37 -4.47 -12.23
CA GLU A 10 -1.00 -4.99 -12.36
C GLU A 10 0.00 -4.38 -11.36
N VAL A 11 -0.44 -4.17 -10.11
CA VAL A 11 0.40 -3.57 -9.06
C VAL A 11 1.26 -4.62 -8.39
N LEU A 12 2.57 -4.36 -8.37
CA LEU A 12 3.55 -5.17 -7.65
C LEU A 12 3.72 -4.70 -6.20
N ASP A 13 4.12 -5.62 -5.33
CA ASP A 13 4.38 -5.35 -3.91
C ASP A 13 5.50 -4.33 -3.71
N ILE A 14 6.55 -4.41 -4.52
CA ILE A 14 7.69 -3.49 -4.47
C ILE A 14 7.27 -2.06 -4.83
N ASP A 15 6.48 -1.89 -5.90
CA ASP A 15 6.01 -0.58 -6.35
C ASP A 15 5.07 0.04 -5.31
N LEU A 16 4.17 -0.76 -4.74
CA LEU A 16 3.27 -0.30 -3.68
C LEU A 16 4.07 0.14 -2.44
N ARG A 17 5.05 -0.66 -2.00
CA ARG A 17 5.88 -0.32 -0.83
C ARG A 17 6.70 0.94 -1.06
N GLU A 18 7.35 1.05 -2.20
CA GLU A 18 8.12 2.25 -2.56
C GLU A 18 7.21 3.48 -2.60
N TYR A 19 6.01 3.35 -3.15
CA TYR A 19 5.03 4.42 -3.15
C TYR A 19 4.63 4.83 -1.72
N LEU A 20 4.28 3.87 -0.86
CA LEU A 20 3.85 4.10 0.52
C LEU A 20 4.96 4.63 1.44
N ASP A 21 6.23 4.35 1.13
CA ASP A 21 7.36 4.88 1.88
C ASP A 21 7.65 6.35 1.50
N ASN A 22 7.29 6.78 0.27
CA ASN A 22 7.45 8.15 -0.22
C ASN A 22 6.21 9.04 -0.06
N HIS A 23 5.03 8.46 0.22
CA HIS A 23 3.76 9.18 0.35
C HIS A 23 3.10 8.89 1.69
N LEU A 24 2.53 9.93 2.32
CA LEU A 24 1.81 9.79 3.60
C LEU A 24 0.37 9.28 3.39
N ILE A 25 0.25 8.10 2.80
CA ILE A 25 -1.04 7.43 2.65
C ILE A 25 -1.43 6.79 3.98
N GLU A 26 -2.67 7.01 4.42
CA GLU A 26 -3.20 6.46 5.67
C GLU A 26 -4.34 5.45 5.47
N SER A 27 -4.93 5.41 4.28
CA SER A 27 -6.08 4.55 3.98
C SER A 27 -6.05 4.00 2.54
N ILE A 28 -6.74 2.87 2.32
CA ILE A 28 -6.87 2.29 0.98
C ILE A 28 -7.68 3.17 0.04
N ASP A 29 -8.60 3.98 0.57
CA ASP A 29 -9.44 4.86 -0.23
C ASP A 29 -8.60 5.98 -0.88
N GLU A 30 -7.57 6.51 -0.20
CA GLU A 30 -6.60 7.44 -0.80
C GLU A 30 -5.83 6.80 -1.98
N LEU A 31 -5.47 5.51 -1.89
CA LEU A 31 -4.83 4.78 -3.01
C LEU A 31 -5.78 4.58 -4.20
N ARG A 32 -7.08 4.45 -3.92
CA ARG A 32 -8.13 4.29 -4.95
C ARG A 32 -8.38 5.61 -5.67
N GLU A 33 -8.34 6.75 -4.98
CA GLU A 33 -8.44 8.08 -5.59
C GLU A 33 -7.32 8.35 -6.59
N GLN A 34 -6.11 7.83 -6.31
CA GLN A 34 -4.94 7.89 -7.19
C GLN A 34 -5.00 6.83 -8.31
N ALA A 35 -6.09 6.06 -8.41
CA ALA A 35 -6.33 4.96 -9.35
C ALA A 35 -5.27 3.83 -9.34
N SER A 36 -4.40 3.79 -8.33
CA SER A 36 -3.34 2.77 -8.24
C SER A 36 -3.91 1.42 -7.80
N ILE A 37 -4.92 1.40 -6.91
CA ILE A 37 -5.56 0.16 -6.44
C ILE A 37 -7.01 0.07 -6.91
N CYS A 38 -7.40 -1.10 -7.41
CA CYS A 38 -8.78 -1.33 -7.84
C CYS A 38 -9.73 -1.45 -6.63
N ASN A 39 -10.97 -1.02 -6.80
CA ASN A 39 -12.06 -1.22 -5.82
C ASN A 39 -13.11 -2.25 -6.30
N LYS A 40 -12.88 -2.87 -7.46
CA LYS A 40 -13.90 -3.68 -8.15
C LYS A 40 -13.92 -5.15 -7.72
N CYS A 41 -12.76 -5.82 -7.68
CA CYS A 41 -12.69 -7.23 -7.27
C CYS A 41 -12.47 -7.40 -5.76
N MET A 42 -12.01 -6.33 -5.10
CA MET A 42 -11.65 -6.27 -3.67
C MET A 42 -10.62 -7.32 -3.20
N GLN A 43 -10.02 -8.10 -4.11
CA GLN A 43 -9.12 -9.20 -3.75
C GLN A 43 -7.78 -8.73 -3.16
N CYS A 44 -7.32 -7.55 -3.56
CA CYS A 44 -6.09 -6.96 -3.04
C CYS A 44 -6.29 -6.17 -1.74
N GLN A 45 -7.52 -6.06 -1.22
CA GLN A 45 -7.84 -5.12 -0.14
C GLN A 45 -7.06 -5.43 1.14
N ASP A 46 -7.17 -6.66 1.67
CA ASP A 46 -6.52 -7.04 2.93
C ASP A 46 -4.98 -6.91 2.85
N THR A 47 -4.40 -7.28 1.71
CA THR A 47 -2.96 -7.15 1.46
C THR A 47 -2.53 -5.68 1.42
N VAL A 48 -3.27 -4.83 0.71
CA VAL A 48 -2.97 -3.40 0.61
C VAL A 48 -3.13 -2.71 1.97
N GLU A 49 -4.20 -2.99 2.72
CA GLU A 49 -4.40 -2.44 4.07
C GLU A 49 -3.27 -2.86 5.02
N SER A 50 -2.80 -4.11 4.92
CA SER A 50 -1.65 -4.59 5.68
C SER A 50 -0.37 -3.83 5.33
N GLU A 51 -0.09 -3.58 4.05
CA GLU A 51 1.09 -2.81 3.62
C GLU A 51 1.03 -1.34 4.06
N ILE A 52 -0.15 -0.71 4.03
CA ILE A 52 -0.36 0.65 4.57
C ILE A 52 -0.02 0.69 6.06
N TYR A 53 -0.54 -0.27 6.83
CA TYR A 53 -0.24 -0.39 8.25
C TYR A 53 1.27 -0.57 8.48
N LEU A 54 1.91 -1.47 7.75
CA LEU A 54 3.36 -1.71 7.87
C LEU A 54 4.17 -0.47 7.50
N ALA A 55 3.79 0.27 6.46
CA ALA A 55 4.43 1.52 6.08
C ALA A 55 4.34 2.57 7.19
N ARG A 56 3.17 2.68 7.85
CA ARG A 56 3.00 3.56 9.01
C ARG A 56 3.91 3.15 10.17
N VAL A 57 3.98 1.85 10.48
CA VAL A 57 4.88 1.34 11.53
C VAL A 57 6.34 1.63 11.18
N ARG A 58 6.77 1.41 9.92
CA ARG A 58 8.13 1.74 9.46
C ARG A 58 8.46 3.23 9.66
N ARG A 59 7.51 4.12 9.32
CA ARG A 59 7.64 5.58 9.54
C ARG A 59 7.77 5.94 11.02
N GLN A 60 6.93 5.39 11.89
CA GLN A 60 6.99 5.63 13.34
C GLN A 60 8.33 5.17 13.94
N ARG A 61 8.81 4.00 13.52
CA ARG A 61 10.13 3.48 13.92
C ARG A 61 11.27 4.38 13.44
N ALA A 62 11.23 4.86 12.20
CA ALA A 62 12.22 5.79 11.67
C ALA A 62 12.22 7.14 12.40
N ALA A 63 11.05 7.59 12.89
CA ALA A 63 10.89 8.80 13.69
C ALA A 63 11.34 8.64 15.16
N GLY A 64 11.78 7.45 15.58
CA GLY A 64 12.21 7.18 16.96
C GLY A 64 11.08 7.23 18.00
N GLN A 65 9.82 7.13 17.56
CA GLN A 65 8.65 7.13 18.44
C GLN A 65 8.28 5.68 18.80
N PHE A 66 8.67 5.26 20.00
CA PHE A 66 8.25 4.01 20.64
C PHE A 66 7.85 4.27 22.10
#